data_AF-A0A7W6SVD0-F1
#
_entry.id   AF-A0A7W6SVD0-F1
#
_cell.length_a   1.000
_cell.length_b   1.000
_cell.length_c   1.000
_cell.angle_alpha   90.00
_cell.angle_beta   90.00
_cell.angle_gamma   90.00
#
_symmetry.space_group_name_H-M   'P 1'
#
loop_
_entity.id
_entity.type
_entity.pdbx_description
1 polymer ?
#
loop_
_entity_poly.entity_id
_entity_poly.type
_entity_poly.pdbx_seq_one_letter_code
_entity_poly.pdbx_strand_id
1 'polypeptide(L)'
;MARTRLIVGMQGSEAEATPVTSYAYKASLIGSAHRFELTEQGLSWHIGGRTSLWPYDEISAIRLSFRPVSMQQHRFRADVTHNSGRRIAILSTSWQTAALMAPQDNGFRAFILALHARMAKAGSRAVLTAGLGRTAYAAVLAFLAVLTVAMAGLLIRALVSGEFAGALFILGFAALFAWQVGGFVRRNQPQRYSFDQVPKALLP
;
A
#
# COMPACT_ATOMS: atom_id res chain seq x y z
N MET A 1 -19.86 -42.05 -47.67
CA MET A 1 -19.07 -40.80 -47.70
C MET A 1 -19.66 -39.83 -46.69
N ALA A 2 -19.03 -39.68 -45.53
CA ALA A 2 -19.36 -38.67 -44.52
C ALA A 2 -18.01 -38.14 -43.97
N ARG A 3 -17.77 -36.83 -44.06
CA ARG A 3 -16.54 -36.18 -43.58
C ARG A 3 -16.87 -35.36 -42.34
N THR A 4 -16.44 -35.88 -41.19
CA THR A 4 -16.23 -35.16 -39.93
C THR A 4 -14.74 -34.91 -39.80
N ARG A 5 -14.31 -33.64 -39.72
CA ARG A 5 -13.09 -33.24 -38.99
C ARG A 5 -13.30 -31.84 -38.43
N LEU A 6 -13.39 -31.78 -37.10
CA LEU A 6 -13.19 -30.58 -36.31
C LEU A 6 -11.82 -29.98 -36.64
N ILE A 7 -11.78 -28.69 -36.93
CA ILE A 7 -10.57 -27.88 -36.81
C ILE A 7 -10.74 -27.02 -35.57
N VAL A 8 -9.82 -27.25 -34.65
CA VAL A 8 -9.58 -26.59 -33.38
C VAL A 8 -9.52 -25.08 -33.57
N GLY A 9 -10.34 -24.35 -32.79
CA GLY A 9 -10.25 -22.91 -32.66
C GLY A 9 -8.94 -22.53 -31.97
N MET A 10 -7.99 -22.06 -32.76
CA MET A 10 -6.78 -21.39 -32.29
C MET A 10 -7.09 -19.89 -32.25
N GLN A 11 -7.75 -19.44 -31.18
CA GLN A 11 -7.78 -18.01 -30.86
C GLN A 11 -6.59 -17.72 -29.97
N GLY A 12 -5.59 -17.09 -30.56
CA GLY A 12 -4.62 -16.31 -29.83
C GLY A 12 -5.36 -15.21 -29.07
N SER A 13 -5.23 -15.21 -27.75
CA SER A 13 -5.46 -14.00 -26.97
C SER A 13 -4.08 -13.39 -26.75
N GLU A 14 -3.64 -12.61 -27.74
CA GLU A 14 -2.74 -11.51 -27.46
C GLU A 14 -3.45 -10.64 -26.42
N ALA A 15 -2.91 -10.63 -25.21
CA ALA A 15 -3.35 -9.76 -24.14
C ALA A 15 -3.00 -8.32 -24.53
N GLU A 16 -3.84 -7.72 -25.36
CA GLU A 16 -3.92 -6.28 -25.53
C GLU A 16 -4.22 -5.73 -24.14
N ALA A 17 -3.23 -5.06 -23.54
CA ALA A 17 -3.33 -4.50 -22.20
C ALA A 17 -4.37 -3.38 -22.21
N THR A 18 -5.64 -3.74 -22.07
CA THR A 18 -6.72 -2.76 -21.89
C THR A 18 -6.31 -1.90 -20.69
N PRO A 19 -6.17 -0.58 -20.84
CA PRO A 19 -5.79 0.27 -19.74
C PRO A 19 -6.81 0.06 -18.62
N VAL A 20 -6.34 -0.35 -17.44
CA VAL A 20 -7.23 -0.58 -16.29
C VAL A 20 -7.85 0.76 -15.92
N THR A 21 -9.08 0.98 -16.39
CA THR A 21 -9.84 2.23 -16.17
C THR A 21 -10.70 2.15 -14.93
N SER A 22 -10.99 0.96 -14.42
CA SER A 22 -11.79 0.79 -13.21
C SER A 22 -11.11 -0.15 -12.21
N TYR A 23 -11.24 0.20 -10.93
CA TYR A 23 -10.75 -0.60 -9.81
C TYR A 23 -11.82 -0.64 -8.71
N ALA A 24 -12.18 -1.84 -8.25
CA ALA A 24 -13.16 -1.99 -7.19
C ALA A 24 -12.67 -2.97 -6.13
N TYR A 25 -12.83 -2.60 -4.85
CA TYR A 25 -12.52 -3.46 -3.73
C TYR A 25 -13.57 -3.33 -2.63
N LYS A 26 -13.83 -4.41 -1.90
CA LYS A 26 -14.66 -4.36 -0.69
C LYS A 26 -13.79 -4.03 0.51
N ALA A 27 -14.05 -2.88 1.14
CA ALA A 27 -13.36 -2.46 2.36
C ALA A 27 -13.86 -3.19 3.63
N SER A 28 -15.06 -3.79 3.57
CA SER A 28 -15.71 -4.54 4.64
C SER A 28 -16.58 -5.66 4.06
N LEU A 29 -16.83 -6.71 4.85
CA LEU A 29 -17.73 -7.82 4.52
C LEU A 29 -19.18 -7.40 4.33
N ILE A 30 -19.63 -6.47 5.18
CA ILE A 30 -21.03 -5.98 5.24
C ILE A 30 -21.17 -4.68 4.42
N GLY A 31 -20.04 -4.01 4.15
CA GLY A 31 -20.02 -2.75 3.41
C GLY A 31 -20.17 -2.91 1.89
N SER A 32 -20.70 -1.87 1.27
CA SER A 32 -20.71 -1.67 -0.18
C SER A 32 -19.27 -1.61 -0.74
N ALA A 33 -19.09 -2.13 -1.95
CA ALA A 33 -17.79 -2.10 -2.61
C ALA A 33 -17.39 -0.65 -2.91
N HIS A 34 -16.13 -0.32 -2.66
CA HIS A 34 -15.54 0.94 -3.10
C HIS A 34 -15.15 0.76 -4.56
N ARG A 35 -15.76 1.51 -5.47
CA ARG A 35 -15.45 1.49 -6.90
C ARG A 35 -14.80 2.82 -7.30
N PHE A 36 -13.70 2.73 -8.01
CA PHE A 36 -12.95 3.85 -8.56
C PHE A 36 -12.88 3.68 -10.07
N GLU A 37 -13.02 4.79 -10.78
CA GLU A 37 -12.96 4.81 -12.23
C GLU A 37 -12.19 6.04 -12.70
N LEU A 38 -11.26 5.82 -13.60
CA LEU A 38 -10.50 6.86 -14.28
C LEU A 38 -11.30 7.26 -15.51
N THR A 39 -11.97 8.40 -15.42
CA THR A 39 -12.66 9.02 -16.56
C THR A 39 -11.72 10.01 -17.25
N GLU A 40 -12.15 10.59 -18.38
CA GLU A 40 -11.37 11.66 -19.02
C GLU A 40 -11.29 12.91 -18.15
N GLN A 41 -12.36 13.18 -17.40
CA GLN A 41 -12.52 14.39 -16.58
C GLN A 41 -11.82 14.28 -15.23
N GLY A 42 -11.61 13.07 -14.70
CA GLY A 42 -10.99 12.90 -13.39
C GLY A 42 -11.12 11.51 -12.80
N LEU A 43 -10.83 11.42 -11.50
CA LEU A 43 -11.04 10.23 -10.70
C LEU A 43 -12.48 10.21 -10.17
N SER A 44 -13.31 9.35 -10.73
CA SER A 44 -14.65 9.05 -10.22
C SER A 44 -14.54 8.00 -9.12
N TRP A 45 -15.23 8.21 -7.99
CA TRP A 45 -15.30 7.23 -6.92
C TRP A 45 -16.71 7.09 -6.39
N HIS A 46 -17.05 5.85 -6.07
CA HIS A 46 -18.32 5.41 -5.51
C HIS A 46 -17.99 4.62 -4.25
N ILE A 47 -18.29 5.20 -3.09
CA ILE A 47 -18.07 4.59 -1.78
C ILE A 47 -19.41 4.59 -1.06
N GLY A 48 -20.05 3.43 -1.03
CA GLY A 48 -21.44 3.29 -0.60
C GLY A 48 -22.39 4.14 -1.41
N GLY A 49 -23.23 4.93 -0.73
CA GLY A 49 -24.19 5.82 -1.40
C GLY A 49 -23.60 7.15 -1.87
N ARG A 50 -22.29 7.36 -1.73
CA ARG A 50 -21.63 8.62 -2.11
C ARG A 50 -20.85 8.42 -3.41
N THR A 51 -21.19 9.24 -4.40
CA THR A 51 -20.47 9.36 -5.66
C THR A 51 -19.84 10.75 -5.74
N SER A 52 -18.60 10.83 -6.20
CA SER A 52 -17.96 12.11 -6.50
C SER A 52 -16.96 11.94 -7.63
N LEU A 53 -16.81 12.98 -8.43
CA LEU A 53 -15.74 13.12 -9.41
C LEU A 53 -14.70 14.10 -8.86
N TRP A 54 -13.43 13.71 -8.86
CA TRP A 54 -12.30 14.58 -8.50
C TRP A 54 -11.47 14.86 -9.76
N PRO A 55 -11.48 16.10 -10.27
CA PRO A 55 -10.59 16.52 -11.35
C PRO A 55 -9.12 16.26 -11.02
N TYR A 56 -8.30 15.93 -12.02
CA TYR A 56 -6.90 15.52 -11.79
C TYR A 56 -6.00 16.65 -11.26
N ASP A 57 -6.34 17.89 -11.58
CA ASP A 57 -5.70 19.13 -11.12
C ASP A 57 -6.13 19.51 -9.69
N GLU A 58 -7.31 19.07 -9.25
CA GLU A 58 -7.79 19.25 -7.88
C GLU A 58 -7.22 18.23 -6.87
N ILE A 59 -6.47 17.24 -7.35
CA ILE A 59 -5.73 16.30 -6.50
C ILE A 59 -4.43 16.97 -6.02
N SER A 60 -4.43 17.38 -4.75
CA SER A 60 -3.28 18.04 -4.10
C SER A 60 -2.11 17.11 -3.77
N ALA A 61 -2.38 15.85 -3.42
CA ALA A 61 -1.35 14.94 -2.92
C ALA A 61 -1.76 13.46 -3.03
N ILE A 62 -0.77 12.60 -3.27
CA ILE A 62 -0.91 11.15 -3.16
C ILE A 62 0.15 10.62 -2.20
N ARG A 63 -0.25 9.77 -1.26
CA ARG A 63 0.67 9.03 -0.40
C ARG A 63 0.53 7.52 -0.57
N LEU A 64 1.60 6.86 -0.99
CA LEU A 64 1.72 5.41 -0.99
C LEU A 64 2.33 4.95 0.33
N SER A 65 1.73 3.95 0.98
CA SER A 65 2.24 3.39 2.24
C SER A 65 2.05 1.89 2.32
N PHE A 66 2.98 1.21 3.00
CA PHE A 66 2.92 -0.23 3.25
C PHE A 66 2.52 -0.47 4.70
N ARG A 67 1.35 -1.07 4.92
CA ARG A 67 0.77 -1.20 6.28
C ARG A 67 0.42 -2.66 6.56
N PRO A 68 1.42 -3.52 6.80
CA PRO A 68 1.17 -4.90 7.18
C PRO A 68 0.47 -4.92 8.55
N VAL A 69 -0.60 -5.71 8.66
CA VAL A 69 -1.18 -6.15 9.95
C VAL A 69 -0.89 -7.64 10.09
N SER A 70 -0.87 -8.18 11.32
CA SER A 70 -0.27 -9.51 11.63
C SER A 70 -0.73 -10.70 10.76
N MET A 71 -1.94 -10.66 10.17
CA MET A 71 -2.44 -11.67 9.22
C MET A 71 -2.41 -11.23 7.74
N GLN A 72 -2.00 -10.00 7.41
CA GLN A 72 -2.04 -9.40 6.08
C GLN A 72 -0.66 -8.87 5.66
N GLN A 73 0.15 -9.74 5.04
CA GLN A 73 1.54 -9.43 4.70
C GLN A 73 1.72 -8.47 3.50
N HIS A 74 0.66 -8.18 2.73
CA HIS A 74 0.74 -7.42 1.46
C HIS A 74 -0.33 -6.31 1.33
N ARG A 75 -0.49 -5.46 2.35
CA ARG A 75 -1.47 -4.34 2.28
C ARG A 75 -0.79 -3.03 1.89
N PHE A 76 -0.85 -2.73 0.61
CA PHE A 76 -0.51 -1.42 0.06
C PHE A 76 -1.72 -0.48 0.13
N ARG A 77 -1.46 0.79 0.46
CA ARG A 77 -2.48 1.82 0.60
C ARG A 77 -2.03 3.07 -0.14
N ALA A 78 -2.88 3.57 -1.02
CA ALA A 78 -2.77 4.88 -1.64
C ALA A 78 -3.79 5.83 -1.01
N ASP A 79 -3.30 6.89 -0.40
CA ASP A 79 -4.14 7.96 0.12
C ASP A 79 -4.12 9.15 -0.84
N VAL A 80 -5.27 9.47 -1.41
CA VAL A 80 -5.44 10.59 -2.36
C VAL A 80 -6.11 11.74 -1.61
N THR A 81 -5.52 12.92 -1.71
CA THR A 81 -5.97 14.14 -1.01
C THR A 81 -6.41 15.19 -2.01
N HIS A 82 -7.61 15.72 -1.82
CA HIS A 82 -8.19 16.81 -2.61
C HIS A 82 -7.70 18.18 -2.11
N ASN A 83 -7.70 19.20 -2.97
CA ASN A 83 -7.39 20.58 -2.61
C ASN A 83 -8.28 21.12 -1.47
N SER A 84 -9.52 20.62 -1.38
CA SER A 84 -10.45 20.96 -0.29
C SER A 84 -10.10 20.30 1.06
N GLY A 85 -9.00 19.56 1.16
CA GLY A 85 -8.60 18.81 2.36
C GLY A 85 -9.29 17.45 2.56
N ARG A 86 -10.20 17.06 1.66
CA ARG A 86 -10.85 15.74 1.69
C ARG A 86 -9.83 14.66 1.32
N ARG A 87 -9.91 13.50 1.97
CA ARG A 87 -9.01 12.36 1.72
C ARG A 87 -9.79 11.09 1.44
N ILE A 88 -9.39 10.36 0.41
CA ILE A 88 -9.86 9.01 0.10
C ILE A 88 -8.70 8.03 0.20
N ALA A 89 -8.97 6.82 0.68
CA ALA A 89 -7.99 5.74 0.75
C ALA A 89 -8.37 4.65 -0.24
N ILE A 90 -7.41 4.23 -1.05
CA ILE A 90 -7.50 3.10 -1.98
C ILE A 90 -6.58 2.01 -1.43
N LEU A 91 -7.09 0.78 -1.31
CA LEU A 91 -6.37 -0.33 -0.69
C LEU A 91 -6.14 -1.43 -1.73
N SER A 92 -4.97 -2.08 -1.70
CA SER A 92 -4.60 -3.23 -2.56
C SER A 92 -5.31 -4.54 -2.19
N THR A 93 -6.28 -4.48 -1.28
CA THR A 93 -6.87 -5.67 -0.66
C THR A 93 -8.38 -5.57 -0.65
N SER A 94 -9.04 -6.61 -1.19
CA SER A 94 -10.49 -6.74 -1.18
C SER A 94 -10.91 -7.90 -0.29
N TRP A 95 -11.89 -7.68 0.59
CA TRP A 95 -12.55 -8.76 1.34
C TRP A 95 -13.34 -9.66 0.38
N GLN A 96 -12.96 -10.93 0.29
CA GLN A 96 -13.71 -11.94 -0.49
C GLN A 96 -14.61 -12.79 0.41
N THR A 97 -14.13 -13.17 1.60
CA THR A 97 -14.91 -13.85 2.67
C THR A 97 -14.39 -13.49 4.06
N ALA A 98 -15.06 -13.93 5.13
CA ALA A 98 -14.70 -13.63 6.53
C ALA A 98 -13.26 -14.05 6.91
N ALA A 99 -12.66 -14.95 6.11
CA ALA A 99 -11.32 -15.48 6.30
C ALA A 99 -10.39 -15.36 5.07
N LEU A 100 -10.88 -14.95 3.88
CA LEU A 100 -10.03 -14.72 2.71
C LEU A 100 -10.16 -13.29 2.17
N MET A 101 -9.03 -12.59 2.17
CA MET A 101 -8.79 -11.40 1.34
C MET A 101 -7.87 -11.82 0.20
N ALA A 102 -8.31 -11.62 -1.04
CA ALA A 102 -7.47 -11.88 -2.21
C ALA A 102 -6.52 -10.68 -2.44
N PRO A 103 -5.20 -10.88 -2.54
CA PRO A 103 -4.28 -9.83 -2.97
C PRO A 103 -4.65 -9.41 -4.39
N GLN A 104 -4.92 -8.12 -4.61
CA GLN A 104 -5.16 -7.56 -5.95
C GLN A 104 -3.97 -6.72 -6.40
N ASP A 105 -2.77 -7.20 -6.10
CA ASP A 105 -1.54 -6.43 -6.21
C ASP A 105 -1.29 -5.93 -7.65
N ASN A 106 -1.51 -6.79 -8.65
CA ASN A 106 -1.37 -6.43 -10.07
C ASN A 106 -2.43 -5.39 -10.52
N GLY A 107 -3.67 -5.53 -10.07
CA GLY A 107 -4.77 -4.60 -10.41
C GLY A 107 -4.60 -3.25 -9.74
N PHE A 108 -4.16 -3.24 -8.47
CA PHE A 108 -3.84 -2.03 -7.74
C PHE A 108 -2.64 -1.30 -8.37
N ARG A 109 -1.56 -2.01 -8.71
CA ARG A 109 -0.41 -1.42 -9.40
C ARG A 109 -0.81 -0.80 -10.74
N ALA A 110 -1.53 -1.55 -11.58
CA ALA A 110 -1.98 -1.06 -12.88
C ALA A 110 -2.85 0.19 -12.76
N PHE A 111 -3.81 0.20 -11.82
CA PHE A 111 -4.68 1.34 -11.57
C PHE A 111 -3.90 2.57 -11.07
N ILE A 112 -2.99 2.38 -10.12
CA ILE A 112 -2.18 3.47 -9.59
C ILE A 112 -1.27 4.05 -10.67
N LEU A 113 -0.63 3.23 -11.50
CA LEU A 113 0.18 3.70 -12.63
C LEU A 113 -0.67 4.47 -13.66
N ALA A 114 -1.86 3.96 -13.99
CA ALA A 114 -2.78 4.64 -14.90
C ALA A 114 -3.27 5.99 -14.36
N LEU A 115 -3.55 6.08 -13.05
CA LEU A 115 -3.89 7.33 -12.37
C LEU A 115 -2.73 8.34 -12.46
N HIS A 116 -1.51 7.90 -12.16
CA HIS A 116 -0.30 8.74 -12.25
C HIS A 116 -0.09 9.26 -13.67
N ALA A 117 -0.24 8.41 -14.69
CA ALA A 117 -0.10 8.81 -16.09
C ALA A 117 -1.15 9.86 -16.50
N ARG A 118 -2.41 9.71 -16.09
CA ARG A 118 -3.46 10.69 -16.38
C ARG A 118 -3.27 12.01 -15.66
N MET A 119 -2.84 11.97 -14.40
CA MET A 119 -2.50 13.17 -13.63
C MET A 119 -1.32 13.93 -14.25
N ALA A 120 -0.28 13.22 -14.69
CA ALA A 120 0.85 13.81 -15.40
C ALA A 120 0.42 14.47 -16.72
N LYS A 121 -0.42 13.78 -17.51
CA LYS A 121 -0.98 14.31 -18.76
C LYS A 121 -1.83 15.57 -18.53
N ALA A 122 -2.54 15.64 -17.41
CA ALA A 122 -3.33 16.82 -17.02
C ALA A 122 -2.49 17.96 -16.40
N GLY A 123 -1.15 17.82 -16.31
CA GLY A 123 -0.28 18.85 -15.73
C GLY A 123 -0.41 18.99 -14.21
N SER A 124 -0.86 17.94 -13.52
CA SER A 124 -1.06 17.97 -12.06
C SER A 124 0.23 18.29 -11.31
N ARG A 125 0.14 19.16 -10.30
CA ARG A 125 1.24 19.53 -9.40
C ARG A 125 1.17 18.79 -8.05
N ALA A 126 0.45 17.67 -8.03
CA ALA A 126 0.24 16.90 -6.81
C ALA A 126 1.55 16.52 -6.12
N VAL A 127 1.60 16.62 -4.79
CA VAL A 127 2.74 16.17 -4.01
C VAL A 127 2.66 14.65 -3.82
N LEU A 128 3.59 13.93 -4.43
CA LEU A 128 3.66 12.47 -4.34
C LEU A 128 4.64 12.04 -3.24
N THR A 129 4.15 11.28 -2.26
CA THR A 129 4.93 10.81 -1.11
C THR A 129 4.80 9.32 -0.88
N ALA A 130 5.86 8.72 -0.36
CA ALA A 130 5.96 7.31 -0.02
C ALA A 130 6.25 7.15 1.47
N GLY A 131 5.76 6.06 2.06
CA GLY A 131 6.00 5.68 3.46
C GLY A 131 5.05 6.34 4.46
N LEU A 132 5.49 6.39 5.73
CA LEU A 132 4.74 7.06 6.79
C LEU A 132 4.85 8.59 6.69
N GLY A 133 3.90 9.31 7.29
CA GLY A 133 4.05 10.76 7.46
C GLY A 133 5.28 11.07 8.33
N ARG A 134 6.00 12.16 8.05
CA ARG A 134 7.23 12.53 8.76
C ARG A 134 7.07 12.51 10.29
N THR A 135 5.96 13.05 10.79
CA THR A 135 5.65 13.07 12.23
C THR A 135 5.42 11.67 12.80
N ALA A 136 4.61 10.85 12.12
CA ALA A 136 4.37 9.48 12.54
C ALA A 136 5.65 8.62 12.49
N TYR A 137 6.48 8.80 11.46
CA TYR A 137 7.77 8.12 11.36
C TYR A 137 8.73 8.55 12.46
N ALA A 138 8.80 9.86 12.76
CA ALA A 138 9.60 10.38 13.87
C ALA A 138 9.11 9.83 15.23
N ALA A 139 7.80 9.73 15.44
CA ALA A 139 7.23 9.15 16.65
C ALA A 139 7.62 7.66 16.80
N VAL A 140 7.60 6.89 15.71
CA VAL A 140 8.07 5.50 15.69
C VAL A 140 9.57 5.43 16.04
N LEU A 141 10.41 6.28 15.43
CA LEU A 141 11.84 6.32 15.76
C LEU A 141 12.11 6.72 17.21
N ALA A 142 11.38 7.70 17.74
CA ALA A 142 11.51 8.11 19.14
C ALA A 142 11.13 6.97 20.10
N PHE A 143 10.02 6.28 19.82
CA PHE A 143 9.61 5.11 20.61
C PHE A 143 10.67 3.99 20.57
N LEU A 144 11.23 3.70 19.38
CA LEU A 144 12.29 2.72 19.23
C LEU A 144 13.56 3.12 20.00
N ALA A 145 13.94 4.40 19.96
CA ALA A 145 15.08 4.89 20.72
C ALA A 145 14.89 4.71 22.24
N VAL A 146 13.72 5.06 22.77
CA VAL A 146 13.39 4.85 24.19
C VAL A 146 13.45 3.38 24.57
N LEU A 147 12.88 2.51 23.73
CA LEU A 147 12.92 1.06 23.95
C LEU A 147 14.37 0.53 23.95
N THR A 148 15.20 0.99 23.01
CA THR A 148 16.62 0.63 22.96
C THR A 148 17.35 1.05 24.22
N VAL A 149 17.11 2.27 24.72
CA VAL A 149 17.71 2.75 25.98
C VAL A 149 17.26 1.89 27.17
N ALA A 150 15.97 1.56 27.26
CA ALA A 150 15.46 0.69 28.31
C ALA A 150 16.09 -0.71 28.27
N MET A 151 16.18 -1.31 27.07
CA MET A 151 16.82 -2.62 26.89
C MET A 151 18.30 -2.59 27.22
N ALA A 152 19.02 -1.53 26.83
CA ALA A 152 20.43 -1.36 27.18
C ALA A 152 20.62 -1.26 28.70
N GLY A 153 19.76 -0.50 29.39
CA GLY A 153 19.77 -0.42 30.86
C GLY A 153 19.55 -1.78 31.53
N LEU A 154 18.57 -2.56 31.04
CA LEU A 154 18.32 -3.92 31.54
C LEU A 154 19.49 -4.86 31.25
N LEU A 155 20.12 -4.74 30.09
CA LEU A 155 21.29 -5.55 29.73
C LEU A 155 22.48 -5.23 30.63
N ILE A 156 22.79 -3.94 30.84
CA ILE A 156 23.86 -3.50 31.75
C ILE A 156 23.58 -4.03 33.15
N ARG A 157 22.33 -3.90 33.65
CA ARG A 157 21.94 -4.44 34.95
C ARG A 157 22.16 -5.95 35.03
N ALA A 158 21.72 -6.71 34.03
CA ALA A 158 21.88 -8.16 34.01
C ALA A 158 23.37 -8.56 34.04
N LEU A 159 24.22 -7.87 33.27
CA LEU A 159 25.67 -8.12 33.27
C LEU A 159 26.31 -7.79 34.63
N VAL A 160 25.95 -6.66 35.25
CA VAL A 160 26.48 -6.26 36.56
C VAL A 160 26.03 -7.23 37.67
N SER A 161 24.81 -7.77 37.58
CA SER A 161 24.31 -8.77 38.53
C SER A 161 24.80 -10.20 38.26
N GLY A 162 25.59 -10.43 37.20
CA GLY A 162 26.06 -11.77 36.82
C GLY A 162 24.99 -12.66 36.17
N GLU A 163 23.85 -12.10 35.79
CA GLU A 163 22.70 -12.78 35.20
C GLU A 163 22.89 -13.00 33.69
N PHE A 164 23.85 -13.85 33.32
CA PHE A 164 24.22 -14.09 31.91
C PHE A 164 23.08 -14.68 31.07
N ALA A 165 22.23 -15.52 31.66
CA ALA A 165 21.05 -16.07 30.98
C ALA A 165 20.04 -14.95 30.62
N GLY A 166 19.81 -14.00 31.54
CA GLY A 166 18.97 -12.83 31.29
C GLY A 166 19.56 -11.91 30.22
N ALA A 167 20.88 -11.69 30.24
CA ALA A 167 21.57 -10.91 29.21
C ALA A 167 21.43 -11.54 27.82
N LEU A 168 21.64 -12.87 27.70
CA LEU A 168 21.45 -13.60 26.45
C LEU A 168 19.99 -13.52 25.95
N PHE A 169 19.02 -13.63 26.85
CA PHE A 169 17.60 -13.48 26.51
C PHE A 169 17.30 -12.09 25.94
N ILE A 170 17.80 -11.03 26.58
CA ILE A 170 17.64 -9.63 26.11
C ILE A 170 18.27 -9.45 24.73
N LEU A 171 19.46 -9.99 24.50
CA LEU A 171 20.14 -9.92 23.20
C LEU A 171 19.35 -10.66 22.10
N GLY A 172 18.88 -11.88 22.39
CA GLY A 172 18.07 -12.66 21.46
C GLY A 172 16.76 -11.95 21.10
N PHE A 173 16.07 -11.41 22.11
CA PHE A 173 14.85 -10.64 21.91
C PHE A 173 15.08 -9.36 21.09
N ALA A 174 16.16 -8.63 21.37
CA ALA A 174 16.53 -7.44 20.61
C ALA A 174 16.79 -7.76 19.13
N ALA A 175 17.50 -8.86 18.84
CA ALA A 175 17.77 -9.30 17.48
C ALA A 175 16.48 -9.66 16.73
N LEU A 176 15.60 -10.45 17.36
CA LEU A 176 14.32 -10.84 16.78
C LEU A 176 13.42 -9.62 16.54
N PHE A 177 13.37 -8.69 17.49
CA PHE A 177 12.61 -7.45 17.37
C PHE A 177 13.16 -6.57 16.24
N ALA A 178 14.47 -6.42 16.12
CA ALA A 178 15.11 -5.65 15.05
C ALA A 178 14.80 -6.25 13.67
N TRP A 179 14.76 -7.57 13.54
CA TRP A 179 14.36 -8.24 12.30
C TRP A 179 12.89 -7.99 11.96
N GLN A 180 11.99 -8.17 12.93
CA GLN A 180 10.54 -8.00 12.73
C GLN A 180 10.15 -6.56 12.40
N VAL A 181 10.72 -5.59 13.11
CA VAL A 181 10.37 -4.17 12.98
C VAL A 181 11.21 -3.44 11.93
N GLY A 182 12.47 -3.85 11.74
CA GLY A 182 13.40 -3.20 10.81
C GLY A 182 12.90 -3.23 9.37
N GLY A 183 12.28 -4.33 8.93
CA GLY A 183 11.66 -4.43 7.60
C GLY A 183 10.51 -3.42 7.40
N PHE A 184 9.70 -3.18 8.43
CA PHE A 184 8.61 -2.20 8.40
C PHE A 184 9.14 -0.77 8.37
N VAL A 185 10.12 -0.44 9.21
CA VAL A 185 10.71 0.91 9.30
C VAL A 185 11.44 1.26 8.01
N ARG A 186 12.22 0.32 7.44
CA ARG A 186 12.96 0.54 6.19
C ARG A 186 12.03 0.77 4.99
N ARG A 187 10.95 -0.03 4.87
CA ARG A 187 10.00 0.09 3.76
C ARG A 187 9.08 1.31 3.86
N ASN A 188 8.88 1.85 5.06
CA ASN A 188 8.04 3.02 5.30
C ASN A 188 8.81 4.33 5.52
N GLN A 189 10.09 4.38 5.16
CA GLN A 189 10.85 5.62 5.23
C GLN A 189 10.15 6.71 4.40
N PRO A 190 9.92 7.91 4.96
CA PRO A 190 9.24 8.99 4.25
C PRO A 190 10.07 9.45 3.06
N GLN A 191 9.54 9.28 1.85
CA GLN A 191 10.22 9.68 0.61
C GLN A 191 9.27 10.50 -0.27
N ARG A 192 9.82 11.41 -1.09
CA ARG A 192 9.09 12.05 -2.20
C ARG A 192 9.44 11.31 -3.49
N TYR A 193 8.47 11.16 -4.38
CA TYR A 193 8.69 10.53 -5.68
C TYR A 193 8.04 11.36 -6.80
N SER A 194 8.34 11.05 -8.06
CA SER A 194 7.71 11.69 -9.23
C SER A 194 6.84 10.68 -9.99
N PHE A 195 5.97 11.15 -10.88
CA PHE A 195 5.13 10.28 -11.69
C PHE A 195 5.94 9.22 -12.48
N ASP A 196 7.18 9.55 -12.88
CA ASP A 196 8.08 8.66 -13.63
C ASP A 196 8.91 7.71 -12.74
N GLN A 197 9.01 7.99 -11.44
CA GLN A 197 9.86 7.25 -10.51
C GLN A 197 9.06 6.69 -9.34
N VAL A 198 8.12 5.81 -9.64
CA VAL A 198 7.27 5.24 -8.59
C VAL A 198 8.04 4.19 -7.76
N PRO A 199 8.02 4.24 -6.41
CA PRO A 199 8.82 3.35 -5.57
C PRO A 199 8.39 1.88 -5.69
N LYS A 200 9.26 1.04 -6.27
CA LYS A 200 9.04 -0.41 -6.44
C LYS A 200 8.76 -1.14 -5.11
N ALA A 201 9.29 -0.63 -4.00
CA ALA A 201 9.07 -1.20 -2.67
C ALA A 201 7.63 -1.03 -2.14
N LEU A 202 6.83 -0.14 -2.75
CA LEU A 202 5.45 0.18 -2.35
C LEU A 202 4.42 -0.11 -3.45
N LEU A 203 4.86 -0.66 -4.58
CA LEU A 203 4.04 -1.15 -5.69
C LEU A 203 4.73 -2.39 -6.28
N PRO A 204 4.33 -3.61 -5.87
CA PRO A 204 4.85 -4.86 -6.42
C PRO A 204 4.44 -5.04 -7.88
#